data_AF-A0A444U7P2-F1
#
_entry.id   AF-A0A444U7P2-F1
#
_cell.length_a   1.000
_cell.length_b   1.000
_cell.length_c   1.000
_cell.angle_alpha   90.00
_cell.angle_beta   90.00
_cell.angle_gamma   90.00
#
_symmetry.space_group_name_H-M   'P 1'
#
loop_
_entity.id
_entity.type
_entity.pdbx_description
1 polymer ?
#
loop_
_entity_poly.entity_id
_entity_poly.type
_entity_poly.pdbx_seq_one_letter_code
_entity_poly.pdbx_strand_id
1 'polypeptide(L)'
;MDQCVNVERELEKVLQKFASYGQHCDRTLEELIEYTSGLKQEISQTGGALTKVKESQKHVEEGKMEAQQAEGISERCNIISFSTLAEIQHFHQVRVRDFKAQMQHFLQQQICFYQKVTHKLEEALQKYDSA
;
A
#
# COMPACT_ATOMS: atom_id res chain seq x y z
N MET A 1 12.33 4.83 -45.40
CA MET A 1 13.02 5.17 -44.14
C MET A 1 12.10 5.94 -43.19
N ASP A 2 11.40 6.99 -43.63
CA ASP A 2 10.50 7.79 -42.78
C ASP A 2 9.37 7.02 -42.07
N GLN A 3 8.87 5.95 -42.68
CA GLN A 3 7.80 5.14 -42.08
C GLN A 3 8.28 4.27 -40.91
N CYS A 4 9.54 3.84 -40.90
CA CYS A 4 10.13 3.07 -39.80
C CYS A 4 10.37 3.97 -38.58
N VAL A 5 10.82 5.20 -38.82
CA VAL A 5 11.00 6.23 -37.79
C VAL A 5 9.68 6.61 -37.11
N ASN A 6 8.55 6.58 -37.85
CA ASN A 6 7.22 6.79 -37.25
C ASN A 6 6.80 5.65 -36.32
N VAL A 7 7.14 4.40 -36.66
CA VAL A 7 6.85 3.24 -35.78
C VAL A 7 7.67 3.33 -34.50
N GLU A 8 8.96 3.64 -34.59
CA GLU A 8 9.84 3.83 -33.41
C GLU A 8 9.31 4.93 -32.49
N ARG A 9 8.90 6.08 -33.05
CA ARG A 9 8.36 7.21 -32.28
C ARG A 9 7.03 6.89 -31.59
N GLU A 10 6.17 6.10 -32.22
CA GLU A 10 4.95 5.60 -31.58
C GLU A 10 5.26 4.57 -30.50
N LEU A 11 6.24 3.68 -30.72
CA LEU A 11 6.70 2.72 -29.72
C LEU A 11 7.23 3.43 -28.47
N GLU A 12 8.02 4.50 -28.63
CA GLU A 12 8.49 5.36 -27.54
C GLU A 12 7.35 5.95 -26.72
N LYS A 13 6.28 6.45 -27.37
CA LYS A 13 5.11 6.98 -26.66
C LYS A 13 4.41 5.91 -25.82
N VAL A 14 4.36 4.67 -26.32
CA VAL A 14 3.79 3.55 -25.58
C VAL A 14 4.69 3.18 -24.39
N LEU A 15 6.01 3.12 -24.59
CA LEU A 15 6.99 2.87 -23.52
C LEU A 15 6.97 3.96 -22.45
N GLN A 16 6.80 5.23 -22.83
CA GLN A 16 6.73 6.35 -21.88
C GLN A 16 5.46 6.29 -21.01
N LYS A 17 4.32 5.88 -21.58
CA LYS A 17 3.10 5.60 -20.80
C LYS A 17 3.30 4.44 -19.83
N PHE A 18 4.04 3.41 -20.22
CA PHE A 18 4.39 2.30 -19.32
C PHE A 18 5.27 2.75 -18.15
N ALA A 19 6.27 3.58 -18.43
CA ALA A 19 7.12 4.17 -17.37
C ALA A 19 6.28 4.97 -16.36
N SER A 20 5.29 5.73 -16.83
CA SER A 20 4.37 6.47 -15.94
C SER A 20 3.51 5.56 -15.05
N TYR A 21 3.16 4.37 -15.55
CA TYR A 21 2.44 3.37 -14.77
C TYR A 21 3.34 2.79 -13.66
N GLY A 22 4.59 2.44 -13.99
CA GLY A 22 5.58 1.97 -13.00
C GLY A 22 5.73 2.96 -11.84
N GLN A 23 5.88 4.24 -12.17
CA GLN A 23 5.94 5.33 -11.19
C GLN A 23 4.68 5.49 -10.33
N HIS A 24 3.51 5.07 -10.82
CA HIS A 24 2.28 5.09 -10.02
C HIS A 24 2.24 3.92 -9.04
N CYS A 25 2.63 2.72 -9.49
CA CYS A 25 2.80 1.55 -8.61
C CYS A 25 3.79 1.83 -7.48
N ASP A 26 4.95 2.41 -7.81
CA ASP A 26 6.00 2.73 -6.83
C ASP A 26 5.49 3.69 -5.76
N ARG A 27 4.77 4.75 -6.14
CA ARG A 27 4.16 5.69 -5.18
C ARG A 27 3.14 5.03 -4.25
N THR A 28 2.25 4.19 -4.79
CA THR A 28 1.27 3.47 -3.95
C THR A 28 1.96 2.48 -2.99
N LEU A 29 3.06 1.85 -3.41
CA LEU A 29 3.87 1.00 -2.54
C LEU A 29 4.55 1.81 -1.43
N GLU A 30 5.09 2.99 -1.75
CA GLU A 30 5.67 3.91 -0.76
C GLU A 30 4.64 4.35 0.28
N GLU A 31 3.44 4.77 -0.13
CA GLU A 31 2.33 5.12 0.76
C GLU A 31 1.94 3.95 1.69
N LEU A 32 1.88 2.72 1.14
CA LEU A 32 1.58 1.52 1.92
C LEU A 32 2.68 1.21 2.95
N ILE A 33 3.94 1.43 2.59
CA ILE A 33 5.10 1.23 3.49
C ILE A 33 5.05 2.24 4.64
N GLU A 34 4.76 3.51 4.36
CA GLU A 34 4.60 4.54 5.41
C GLU A 34 3.46 4.18 6.35
N TYR A 35 2.29 3.83 5.82
CA TYR A 35 1.14 3.46 6.65
C TYR A 35 1.43 2.22 7.51
N THR A 36 2.05 1.19 6.93
CA THR A 36 2.45 -0.02 7.67
C THR A 36 3.47 0.30 8.77
N SER A 37 4.38 1.24 8.52
CA SER A 37 5.38 1.70 9.49
C SER A 37 4.72 2.44 10.66
N GLY A 38 3.73 3.28 10.38
CA GLY A 38 2.90 3.94 11.40
C GLY A 38 2.17 2.93 12.28
N LEU A 39 1.47 1.98 11.66
CA LEU A 39 0.74 0.93 12.39
C LEU A 39 1.68 0.08 13.28
N LYS A 40 2.88 -0.24 12.78
CA LYS A 40 3.91 -0.94 13.56
C LYS A 40 4.32 -0.15 14.80
N GLN A 41 4.44 1.17 14.68
CA GLN A 41 4.77 2.04 15.81
C GLN A 41 3.65 2.06 16.86
N GLU A 42 2.39 2.15 16.44
CA GLU A 42 1.23 2.11 17.36
C GLU A 42 1.12 0.77 18.12
N ILE A 43 1.36 -0.35 17.43
CA ILE A 43 1.39 -1.68 18.07
C ILE A 43 2.50 -1.74 19.12
N SER A 44 3.68 -1.19 18.81
CA SER A 44 4.81 -1.11 19.77
C SER A 44 4.44 -0.29 21.01
N GLN A 45 3.78 0.86 20.83
CA GLN A 45 3.31 1.69 21.94
C GLN A 45 2.27 0.97 22.80
N THR A 46 1.36 0.21 22.18
CA THR A 46 0.38 -0.63 22.88
C THR A 46 1.07 -1.69 23.73
N GLY A 47 2.12 -2.34 23.20
CA GLY A 47 2.96 -3.25 23.99
C GLY A 47 3.61 -2.58 25.20
N GLY A 48 4.10 -1.35 25.03
CA GLY A 48 4.62 -0.53 26.13
C GLY A 48 3.56 -0.18 27.18
N ALA A 49 2.33 0.13 26.77
CA ALA A 49 1.22 0.40 27.67
C ALA A 49 0.85 -0.83 28.50
N LEU A 50 0.81 -2.02 27.90
CA LEU A 50 0.56 -3.29 28.60
C LEU A 50 1.64 -3.59 29.64
N THR A 51 2.90 -3.30 29.35
CA THR A 51 3.99 -3.43 30.35
C THR A 51 3.75 -2.49 31.54
N LYS A 52 3.33 -1.24 31.29
CA LYS A 52 3.02 -0.30 32.37
C LYS A 52 1.85 -0.74 33.24
N VAL A 53 0.85 -1.41 32.69
CA VAL A 53 -0.25 -2.01 33.49
C VAL A 53 0.29 -3.07 34.45
N LYS A 54 1.19 -3.93 33.98
CA LYS A 54 1.82 -4.96 34.83
C LYS A 54 2.69 -4.34 35.92
N GLU A 55 3.47 -3.32 35.58
CA GLU A 55 4.31 -2.58 36.53
C GLU A 55 3.46 -1.84 37.57
N SER A 56 2.37 -1.19 37.16
CA SER A 56 1.47 -0.51 38.09
C SER A 56 0.81 -1.48 39.06
N GLN A 57 0.41 -2.66 38.59
CA GLN A 57 -0.15 -3.71 39.45
C GLN A 57 0.86 -4.15 40.51
N LYS A 58 2.11 -4.38 40.12
CA LYS A 58 3.20 -4.73 41.04
C LYS A 58 3.47 -3.63 42.06
N HIS A 59 3.41 -2.36 41.66
CA HIS A 59 3.60 -1.25 42.60
C HIS A 59 2.46 -1.13 43.62
N VAL A 60 1.24 -1.54 43.27
CA VAL A 60 0.14 -1.65 44.24
C VAL A 60 0.42 -2.77 45.25
N GLU A 61 0.87 -3.94 44.81
CA GLU A 61 1.24 -5.06 45.69
C GLU A 61 2.38 -4.70 46.65
N GLU A 62 3.34 -3.89 46.20
CA GLU A 62 4.45 -3.38 47.01
C GLU A 62 4.06 -2.20 47.92
N GLY A 63 2.81 -1.72 47.88
CA GLY A 63 2.33 -0.56 48.64
C GLY A 63 2.91 0.78 48.18
N LYS A 64 3.49 0.84 46.98
CA LYS A 64 4.11 2.05 46.38
C LYS A 64 3.14 2.86 45.51
N MET A 65 1.94 2.35 45.28
CA MET A 65 0.92 2.96 44.43
C MET A 65 -0.48 2.63 44.96
N GLU A 66 -1.41 3.57 44.81
CA GLU A 66 -2.83 3.34 45.12
C GLU A 66 -3.51 2.51 44.03
N ALA A 67 -4.41 1.60 44.43
CA ALA A 67 -5.13 0.74 43.49
C ALA A 67 -5.92 1.53 42.44
N GLN A 68 -6.53 2.65 42.83
CA GLN A 68 -7.29 3.53 41.93
C GLN A 68 -6.40 4.14 40.83
N GLN A 69 -5.14 4.44 41.15
CA GLN A 69 -4.19 4.95 40.17
C GLN A 69 -3.81 3.87 39.14
N ALA A 70 -3.60 2.63 39.57
CA ALA A 70 -3.34 1.51 38.67
C ALA A 70 -4.56 1.17 37.79
N GLU A 71 -5.77 1.28 38.34
CA GLU A 71 -7.02 1.11 37.57
C GLU A 71 -7.13 2.13 36.44
N GLY A 72 -6.80 3.41 36.70
CA GLY A 72 -6.76 4.44 35.65
C GLY A 72 -5.72 4.17 34.56
N ILE A 73 -4.59 3.53 34.88
CA ILE A 73 -3.59 3.08 33.89
C ILE A 73 -4.16 1.95 33.03
N SER A 74 -4.85 0.99 33.66
CA SER A 74 -5.51 -0.13 32.98
C SER A 74 -6.60 0.34 32.01
N GLU A 75 -7.46 1.27 32.45
CA GLU A 75 -8.54 1.82 31.61
C GLU A 75 -7.98 2.53 30.37
N ARG A 76 -6.94 3.35 30.53
CA ARG A 76 -6.25 3.99 29.41
C ARG A 76 -5.61 2.98 28.47
N CYS A 77 -5.02 1.91 29.00
CA CYS A 77 -4.45 0.83 28.19
C CYS A 77 -5.54 0.10 27.38
N ASN A 78 -6.73 -0.08 27.94
CA ASN A 78 -7.87 -0.67 27.23
C ASN A 78 -8.33 0.22 26.07
N ILE A 79 -8.45 1.53 26.29
CA ILE A 79 -8.79 2.49 25.23
C ILE A 79 -7.77 2.44 24.09
N ILE A 80 -6.46 2.47 24.42
CA ILE A 80 -5.39 2.36 23.43
C ILE A 80 -5.53 1.04 22.65
N SER A 81 -5.73 -0.07 23.36
CA SER A 81 -5.84 -1.40 22.75
C SER A 81 -7.01 -1.52 21.79
N PHE A 82 -8.18 -0.99 22.16
CA PHE A 82 -9.36 -0.98 21.29
C PHE A 82 -9.17 -0.06 20.07
N SER A 83 -8.56 1.11 20.26
CA SER A 83 -8.23 2.01 19.16
C SER A 83 -7.27 1.36 18.17
N THR A 84 -6.20 0.75 18.66
CA THR A 84 -5.23 0.04 17.81
C THR A 84 -5.85 -1.15 17.10
N LEU A 85 -6.75 -1.90 17.74
CA LEU A 85 -7.47 -2.99 17.07
C LEU A 85 -8.39 -2.48 15.95
N ALA A 86 -9.08 -1.38 16.18
CA ALA A 86 -9.90 -0.73 15.16
C ALA A 86 -9.05 -0.28 13.96
N GLU A 87 -7.88 0.30 14.21
CA GLU A 87 -6.97 0.73 13.15
C GLU A 87 -6.38 -0.45 12.36
N ILE A 88 -5.97 -1.53 13.04
CA ILE A 88 -5.53 -2.77 12.37
C ILE A 88 -6.63 -3.32 11.46
N GLN A 89 -7.87 -3.32 11.93
CA GLN A 89 -9.00 -3.80 11.15
C GLN A 89 -9.29 -2.89 9.95
N HIS A 90 -9.24 -1.58 10.15
CA HIS A 90 -9.38 -0.60 9.07
C HIS A 90 -8.29 -0.79 8.01
N PHE A 91 -7.04 -0.91 8.44
CA PHE A 91 -5.90 -1.17 7.56
C PHE A 91 -6.12 -2.43 6.71
N HIS A 92 -6.55 -3.53 7.32
CA HIS A 92 -6.80 -4.76 6.59
C HIS A 92 -7.85 -4.59 5.49
N GLN A 93 -8.93 -3.86 5.76
CA GLN A 93 -9.97 -3.57 4.78
C GLN A 93 -9.45 -2.70 3.64
N VAL A 94 -8.75 -1.61 3.98
CA VAL A 94 -8.16 -0.67 3.02
C VAL A 94 -7.14 -1.37 2.13
N ARG A 95 -6.19 -2.11 2.72
CA ARG A 95 -5.15 -2.85 2.00
C ARG A 95 -5.73 -3.82 0.97
N VAL A 96 -6.74 -4.61 1.35
CA VAL A 96 -7.35 -5.59 0.45
C VAL A 96 -8.07 -4.89 -0.71
N ARG A 97 -8.83 -3.82 -0.42
CA ARG A 97 -9.53 -3.02 -1.43
C ARG A 97 -8.54 -2.40 -2.43
N ASP A 98 -7.49 -1.76 -1.92
CA ASP A 98 -6.58 -0.97 -2.73
C ASP A 98 -5.66 -1.86 -3.56
N PHE A 99 -5.13 -2.94 -2.97
CA PHE A 99 -4.30 -3.89 -3.72
C PHE A 99 -5.10 -4.57 -4.84
N LYS A 100 -6.36 -4.92 -4.59
CA LYS A 100 -7.26 -5.44 -5.63
C LYS A 100 -7.44 -4.43 -6.76
N ALA A 101 -7.80 -3.19 -6.43
CA ALA A 101 -8.02 -2.14 -7.42
C ALA A 101 -6.75 -1.86 -8.23
N GLN A 102 -5.60 -1.78 -7.57
CA GLN A 102 -4.29 -1.58 -8.19
C GLN A 102 -3.98 -2.72 -9.16
N MET A 103 -4.17 -3.98 -8.76
CA MET A 103 -3.83 -5.12 -9.61
C MET A 103 -4.80 -5.29 -10.78
N GLN A 104 -6.09 -4.95 -10.59
CA GLN A 104 -7.05 -4.87 -11.69
C GLN A 104 -6.64 -3.81 -12.71
N HIS A 105 -6.30 -2.62 -12.22
CA HIS A 105 -5.85 -1.52 -13.09
C HIS A 105 -4.56 -1.90 -13.83
N PHE A 106 -3.60 -2.54 -13.15
CA PHE A 106 -2.36 -3.03 -13.75
C PHE A 106 -2.63 -3.92 -14.95
N LEU A 107 -3.40 -4.99 -14.74
CA LEU A 107 -3.66 -5.99 -15.77
C LEU A 107 -4.44 -5.39 -16.94
N GLN A 108 -5.38 -4.47 -16.68
CA GLN A 108 -6.07 -3.73 -17.74
C GLN A 108 -5.10 -2.89 -18.58
N GLN A 109 -4.16 -2.19 -17.95
CA GLN A 109 -3.15 -1.42 -18.69
C GLN A 109 -2.17 -2.32 -19.46
N GLN A 110 -1.77 -3.47 -18.91
CA GLN A 110 -0.96 -4.47 -19.61
C GLN A 110 -1.68 -4.98 -20.86
N ILE A 111 -2.95 -5.36 -20.75
CA ILE A 111 -3.75 -5.82 -21.90
C ILE A 111 -3.80 -4.74 -22.98
N CYS A 112 -4.16 -3.51 -22.60
CA CYS A 112 -4.24 -2.37 -23.53
C CYS A 112 -2.89 -2.07 -24.21
N PHE A 113 -1.79 -2.23 -23.48
CA PHE A 113 -0.43 -2.08 -24.01
C PHE A 113 -0.16 -3.10 -25.12
N TYR A 114 -0.32 -4.39 -24.83
CA TYR A 114 -0.02 -5.43 -25.80
C TYR A 114 -0.95 -5.36 -27.02
N GLN A 115 -2.22 -5.03 -26.83
CA GLN A 115 -3.14 -4.78 -27.94
C GLN A 115 -2.66 -3.65 -28.86
N LYS A 116 -2.14 -2.54 -28.31
CA LYS A 116 -1.60 -1.44 -29.12
C LYS A 116 -0.34 -1.85 -29.88
N VAL A 117 0.56 -2.60 -29.24
CA VAL A 117 1.76 -3.13 -29.90
C VAL A 117 1.37 -4.05 -31.05
N THR A 118 0.46 -5.00 -30.81
CA THR A 118 -0.07 -5.90 -31.85
C THR A 118 -0.67 -5.11 -33.01
N HIS A 119 -1.54 -4.14 -32.72
CA HIS A 119 -2.17 -3.33 -33.76
C HIS A 119 -1.14 -2.56 -34.61
N LYS A 120 -0.10 -2.00 -33.99
CA LYS A 120 0.98 -1.31 -34.70
C LYS A 120 1.79 -2.25 -35.61
N LEU A 121 2.01 -3.49 -35.18
CA LEU A 121 2.67 -4.51 -36.00
C LEU A 121 1.78 -4.95 -37.17
N GLU A 122 0.47 -5.10 -36.94
CA GLU A 122 -0.51 -5.39 -38.00
C GLU A 122 -0.56 -4.27 -39.05
N GLU A 123 -0.62 -3.00 -38.63
CA GLU A 123 -0.57 -1.83 -39.52
C GLU A 123 0.73 -1.80 -40.34
N ALA A 124 1.85 -2.20 -39.75
CA ALA A 124 3.13 -2.27 -40.45
C ALA A 124 3.17 -3.42 -41.46
N LEU A 125 2.63 -4.60 -41.12
CA LEU A 125 2.56 -5.75 -42.00
C LEU A 125 1.70 -5.48 -43.24
N GLN A 126 0.51 -4.89 -43.08
CA GLN A 126 -0.40 -4.57 -44.19
C GLN A 126 0.26 -3.69 -45.28
N LYS A 127 1.24 -2.86 -44.92
CA LYS A 127 1.96 -2.04 -45.88
C LYS A 127 2.82 -2.84 -46.85
N TYR A 128 3.27 -4.03 -46.45
CA TYR A 128 3.99 -4.96 -47.33
C TYR A 128 3.03 -5.72 -48.25
N ASP A 129 1.81 -6.03 -47.78
CA ASP A 129 0.78 -6.65 -48.62
C ASP A 129 0.21 -5.69 -49.68
N SER A 130 0.36 -4.39 -49.46
CA SER A 130 -0.14 -3.31 -50.34
C SER A 130 0.94 -2.77 -51.30
N ALA A 131 2.15 -3.33 -51.29
CA ALA A 131 3.30 -2.92 -52.10
C ALA A 131 3.53 -3.88 -53.27
#